data_AF-A0A7R9KMW1-F1
#
_entry.id   AF-A0A7R9KMW1-F1
#
_cell.length_a   1.000
_cell.length_b   1.000
_cell.length_c   1.000
_cell.angle_alpha   90.00
_cell.angle_beta   90.00
_cell.angle_gamma   90.00
#
_symmetry.space_group_name_H-M   'P 1'
#
loop_
_entity.id
_entity.type
_entity.pdbx_description
1 polymer ?
#
loop_
_entity_poly.entity_id
_entity_poly.type
_entity_poly.pdbx_seq_one_letter_code
_entity_poly.pdbx_strand_id
1 'polypeptide(L)'
;MSRDELDGDHKYDRSGIEFFEDQSVHEYWRSANADYHRSGYDRGHLAAAGNHRRDHKLVAQTFVLSNISPQVGKGFNRDAWNRLEKYCRWRARRSDGLWVCTGPLYLPARDRSDGKLYVKYEVIGRNHVSVPTHFFKVLVWQTDGRHWDMEAYVMPNAPIDDDKAIESFRVPIDTVERAAGLLFFQRLPRHQFRSINGKSV
;
A
#
# COMPACT_ATOMS: atom_id res chain seq x y z
N MET A 1 -5.35 12.57 -2.52
CA MET A 1 -5.92 12.21 -3.83
C MET A 1 -7.27 12.89 -3.94
N SER A 2 -7.37 13.90 -4.80
CA SER A 2 -8.63 14.50 -5.24
C SER A 2 -8.93 14.09 -6.68
N ARG A 3 -10.15 14.38 -7.15
CA ARG A 3 -10.52 14.19 -8.56
C ARG A 3 -9.58 14.97 -9.49
N ASP A 4 -9.32 16.23 -9.16
CA ASP A 4 -8.49 17.13 -9.99
C ASP A 4 -7.01 16.69 -10.07
N GLU A 5 -6.50 15.99 -9.05
CA GLU A 5 -5.16 15.39 -9.08
C GLU A 5 -5.07 14.18 -10.04
N LEU A 6 -6.19 13.49 -10.29
CA LEU A 6 -6.24 12.26 -11.08
C LEU A 6 -6.65 12.47 -12.54
N ASP A 7 -7.33 13.58 -12.85
CA ASP A 7 -7.92 13.87 -14.15
C ASP A 7 -7.12 14.91 -14.97
N GLY A 8 -5.84 15.14 -14.64
CA GLY A 8 -4.98 16.07 -15.38
C GLY A 8 -4.79 15.69 -16.86
N ASP A 9 -4.72 16.70 -17.72
CA ASP A 9 -4.59 16.61 -19.20
C ASP A 9 -3.29 15.94 -19.71
N HIS A 10 -2.32 15.68 -18.82
CA HIS A 10 -1.07 15.07 -19.21
C HIS A 10 -1.18 13.55 -19.31
N LYS A 11 -0.78 13.02 -20.47
CA LYS A 11 -0.68 11.58 -20.71
C LYS A 11 0.26 10.99 -19.67
N TYR A 12 -0.28 10.17 -18.78
CA TYR A 12 0.48 9.41 -17.80
C TYR A 12 1.43 8.48 -18.54
N ASP A 13 2.71 8.86 -18.52
CA ASP A 13 3.78 8.04 -19.01
C ASP A 13 4.81 7.86 -17.90
N ARG A 14 5.14 6.60 -17.64
CA ARG A 14 6.17 6.19 -16.70
C ARG A 14 7.37 5.57 -17.42
N SER A 15 7.34 5.55 -18.75
CA SER A 15 8.43 5.05 -19.56
C SER A 15 9.68 5.90 -19.33
N GLY A 16 10.84 5.25 -19.25
CA GLY A 16 12.12 5.93 -18.99
C GLY A 16 12.37 6.36 -17.55
N ILE A 17 11.41 6.20 -16.61
CA ILE A 17 11.66 6.45 -15.19
C ILE A 17 12.27 5.19 -14.56
N GLU A 18 13.48 5.33 -14.05
CA GLU A 18 14.19 4.26 -13.33
C GLU A 18 13.96 4.36 -11.83
N PHE A 19 13.99 3.22 -11.15
CA PHE A 19 14.07 3.19 -9.69
C PHE A 19 15.43 3.69 -9.23
N PHE A 20 15.45 4.53 -8.20
CA PHE A 20 16.68 5.13 -7.71
C PHE A 20 16.75 5.13 -6.17
N GLU A 21 17.98 5.11 -5.68
CA GLU A 21 18.30 5.12 -4.25
C GLU A 21 17.98 6.47 -3.59
N ASP A 22 17.42 6.43 -2.38
CA ASP A 22 17.13 7.63 -1.61
C ASP A 22 18.41 8.18 -0.94
N GLN A 23 18.97 9.26 -1.50
CA GLN A 23 20.18 9.88 -0.96
C GLN A 23 19.96 10.60 0.38
N SER A 24 18.71 10.83 0.79
CA SER A 24 18.41 11.40 2.11
C SER A 24 18.51 10.37 3.25
N VAL A 25 18.48 9.08 2.91
CA VAL A 25 18.65 7.98 3.87
C VAL A 25 20.14 7.61 3.94
N HIS A 26 20.68 7.50 5.14
CA HIS A 26 22.06 7.06 5.36
C HIS A 26 22.28 5.67 4.74
N GLU A 27 23.47 5.43 4.18
CA GLU A 27 23.79 4.21 3.42
C GLU A 27 23.50 2.90 4.16
N TYR A 28 23.65 2.87 5.49
CA TYR A 28 23.37 1.71 6.34
C TYR A 28 21.92 1.23 6.29
N TRP A 29 20.98 2.12 5.98
CA TRP A 29 19.54 1.81 5.98
C TRP A 29 18.91 1.98 4.60
N ARG A 30 19.75 2.16 3.58
CA ARG A 30 19.31 2.44 2.22
C ARG A 30 19.21 1.13 1.44
N SER A 31 18.04 0.89 0.85
CA SER A 31 17.88 -0.17 -0.13
C SER A 31 18.43 0.25 -1.48
N ALA A 32 19.02 -0.69 -2.22
CA ALA A 32 19.61 -0.48 -3.53
C ALA A 32 18.95 -1.35 -4.60
N ASN A 33 19.04 -0.95 -5.86
CA ASN A 33 18.51 -1.75 -6.98
C ASN A 33 19.12 -3.16 -7.03
N ALA A 34 20.37 -3.31 -6.59
CA ALA A 34 21.05 -4.59 -6.50
C ALA A 34 20.37 -5.57 -5.53
N ASP A 35 19.72 -5.08 -4.47
CA ASP A 35 19.03 -5.96 -3.51
C ASP A 35 17.79 -6.63 -4.11
N TYR A 36 17.14 -5.95 -5.04
CA TYR A 36 15.96 -6.45 -5.75
C TYR A 36 16.30 -7.25 -7.00
N HIS A 37 17.51 -7.11 -7.54
CA HIS A 37 17.89 -7.78 -8.77
C HIS A 37 17.93 -9.30 -8.57
N ARG A 38 17.09 -10.04 -9.32
CA ARG A 38 16.96 -11.51 -9.23
C ARG A 38 16.57 -12.04 -7.84
N SER A 39 16.00 -11.21 -6.98
CA SER A 39 15.50 -11.65 -5.66
C SER A 39 14.23 -12.51 -5.75
N GLY A 40 13.54 -12.49 -6.89
CA GLY A 40 12.21 -13.10 -7.06
C GLY A 40 11.05 -12.14 -6.73
N TYR A 41 11.35 -10.94 -6.22
CA TYR A 41 10.37 -9.92 -5.87
C TYR A 41 10.42 -8.71 -6.80
N ASP A 42 9.26 -8.12 -7.04
CA ASP A 42 9.16 -6.81 -7.66
C ASP A 42 9.54 -5.70 -6.68
N ARG A 43 9.97 -4.58 -7.25
CA ARG A 43 10.02 -3.27 -6.59
C ARG A 43 8.58 -2.72 -6.50
N GLY A 44 7.85 -3.12 -5.46
CA GLY A 44 6.45 -2.77 -5.23
C GLY A 44 6.30 -1.40 -4.59
N HIS A 45 5.43 -0.54 -5.16
CA HIS A 45 5.21 0.82 -4.65
C HIS A 45 4.27 0.82 -3.43
N LEU A 46 4.58 1.65 -2.42
CA LEU A 46 3.63 1.98 -1.35
C LEU A 46 2.71 3.14 -1.78
N ALA A 47 3.31 4.28 -2.15
CA ALA A 47 2.63 5.34 -2.88
C ALA A 47 2.72 5.06 -4.39
N ALA A 48 1.61 4.59 -4.98
CA ALA A 48 1.57 4.17 -6.38
C ALA A 48 1.76 5.35 -7.35
N ALA A 49 2.66 5.21 -8.32
CA ALA A 49 2.90 6.19 -9.39
C ALA A 49 1.61 6.70 -10.06
N GLY A 50 0.63 5.80 -10.28
CA GLY A 50 -0.65 6.12 -10.90
C GLY A 50 -1.56 7.06 -10.09
N ASN A 51 -1.18 7.40 -8.86
CA ASN A 51 -1.91 8.34 -8.01
C ASN A 51 -1.40 9.80 -8.17
N HIS A 52 -0.27 10.00 -8.84
CA HIS A 52 0.44 11.29 -8.92
C HIS A 52 0.56 11.81 -10.37
N ARG A 53 -0.42 11.47 -11.21
CA ARG A 53 -0.34 11.58 -12.69
C ARG A 53 -0.27 13.00 -13.23
N ARG A 54 -0.61 14.01 -12.42
CA ARG A 54 -0.66 15.41 -12.83
C ARG A 54 0.70 16.02 -13.13
N ASP A 55 1.77 15.49 -12.54
CA ASP A 55 3.13 16.00 -12.71
C ASP A 55 4.12 14.83 -12.83
N HIS A 56 4.88 14.81 -13.92
CA HIS A 56 5.92 13.81 -14.16
C HIS A 56 6.97 13.79 -13.04
N LYS A 57 7.26 14.92 -12.39
CA LYS A 57 8.16 14.98 -11.24
C LYS A 57 7.59 14.24 -10.04
N LEU A 58 6.29 14.39 -9.77
CA LEU A 58 5.62 13.66 -8.69
C LEU A 58 5.56 12.16 -8.99
N VAL A 59 5.32 11.78 -10.25
CA VAL A 59 5.43 10.37 -10.68
C VAL A 59 6.84 9.85 -10.43
N ALA A 60 7.87 10.56 -10.89
CA ALA A 60 9.26 10.15 -10.73
C ALA A 60 9.66 9.99 -9.25
N GLN A 61 9.20 10.87 -8.36
CA GLN A 61 9.44 10.76 -6.93
C GLN A 61 8.90 9.46 -6.31
N THR A 62 7.89 8.82 -6.91
CA THR A 62 7.41 7.52 -6.40
C THR A 62 8.36 6.35 -6.68
N PHE A 63 9.34 6.52 -7.57
CA PHE A 63 10.33 5.48 -7.92
C PHE A 63 11.54 5.46 -6.98
N VAL A 64 11.59 6.35 -5.99
CA VAL A 64 12.60 6.33 -4.93
C VAL A 64 12.47 5.06 -4.09
N LEU A 65 13.58 4.36 -3.83
CA LEU A 65 13.55 3.04 -3.16
C LEU A 65 13.09 3.08 -1.70
N SER A 66 13.03 4.26 -1.05
CA SER A 66 12.39 4.43 0.25
C SER A 66 10.85 4.35 0.20
N ASN A 67 10.24 4.46 -0.99
CA ASN A 67 8.82 4.18 -1.25
C ASN A 67 8.56 2.73 -1.69
N ILE A 68 9.59 1.89 -1.75
CA ILE A 68 9.53 0.55 -2.34
C ILE A 68 9.68 -0.53 -1.30
N SER A 69 8.92 -1.61 -1.48
CA SER A 69 9.01 -2.83 -0.67
C SER A 69 8.98 -4.08 -1.56
N PRO A 70 9.65 -5.18 -1.18
CA PRO A 70 9.60 -6.42 -1.94
C PRO A 70 8.17 -6.98 -2.01
N GLN A 71 7.63 -7.07 -3.21
CA GLN A 71 6.29 -7.61 -3.46
C GLN A 71 6.35 -8.79 -4.42
N VAL A 72 5.53 -9.82 -4.19
CA VAL A 72 5.31 -10.87 -5.18
C VAL A 72 4.80 -10.22 -6.46
N GLY A 73 5.40 -10.58 -7.60
CA GLY A 73 5.09 -9.96 -8.89
C GLY A 73 3.74 -10.39 -9.44
N LYS A 74 3.71 -11.54 -10.12
CA LYS A 74 2.48 -12.11 -10.71
C LYS A 74 1.55 -12.62 -9.61
N GLY A 75 0.26 -12.31 -9.73
CA GLY A 75 -0.78 -12.62 -8.76
C GLY A 75 -0.88 -11.62 -7.61
N PHE A 76 0.06 -10.68 -7.45
CA PHE A 76 0.03 -9.69 -6.37
C PHE A 76 0.31 -8.27 -6.85
N ASN A 77 1.57 -7.79 -6.88
CA ASN A 77 1.92 -6.41 -7.25
C ASN A 77 1.33 -5.99 -8.61
N ARG A 78 1.47 -6.86 -9.62
CA ARG A 78 1.04 -6.57 -10.99
C ARG A 78 -0.47 -6.71 -11.17
N ASP A 79 -1.11 -7.45 -10.27
CA ASP A 79 -2.49 -7.93 -10.39
C ASP A 79 -3.35 -7.49 -9.20
N ALA A 80 -3.52 -8.33 -8.17
CA ALA A 80 -4.45 -8.08 -7.06
C ALA A 80 -4.20 -6.77 -6.29
N TRP A 81 -2.94 -6.42 -6.02
CA TRP A 81 -2.59 -5.16 -5.37
C TRP A 81 -2.93 -3.96 -6.25
N ASN A 82 -2.61 -4.04 -7.55
CA ASN A 82 -2.99 -3.02 -8.54
C ASN A 82 -4.52 -2.90 -8.69
N ARG A 83 -5.30 -3.97 -8.51
CA ARG A 83 -6.79 -3.87 -8.45
C ARG A 83 -7.22 -3.00 -7.27
N LEU A 84 -6.64 -3.19 -6.08
CA LEU A 84 -6.92 -2.33 -4.92
C LEU A 84 -6.47 -0.88 -5.15
N GLU A 85 -5.34 -0.66 -5.82
CA GLU A 85 -4.90 0.69 -6.20
C GLU A 85 -5.83 1.36 -7.22
N LYS A 86 -6.32 0.60 -8.21
CA LYS A 86 -7.35 1.07 -9.16
C LYS A 86 -8.64 1.44 -8.43
N TYR A 87 -9.05 0.65 -7.44
CA TYR A 87 -10.19 0.96 -6.59
C TYR A 87 -9.99 2.27 -5.81
N CYS A 88 -8.82 2.49 -5.21
CA CYS A 88 -8.49 3.77 -4.55
C CYS A 88 -8.70 4.96 -5.51
N ARG A 89 -8.18 4.86 -6.74
CA ARG A 89 -8.37 5.92 -7.75
C ARG A 89 -9.82 6.08 -8.21
N TRP A 90 -10.56 4.97 -8.32
CA TRP A 90 -11.98 5.00 -8.64
C TRP A 90 -12.80 5.70 -7.54
N ARG A 91 -12.44 5.45 -6.27
CA ARG A 91 -13.04 6.09 -5.10
C ARG A 91 -12.74 7.58 -5.05
N ALA A 92 -11.46 7.96 -5.22
CA ALA A 92 -11.04 9.37 -5.23
C ALA A 92 -11.79 10.23 -6.25
N ARG A 93 -12.17 9.69 -7.42
CA ARG A 93 -12.99 10.41 -8.42
C ARG A 93 -14.44 10.66 -8.00
N ARG A 94 -14.92 9.96 -6.97
CA ARG A 94 -16.30 10.00 -6.44
C ARG A 94 -16.36 10.60 -5.03
N SER A 95 -15.27 11.19 -4.59
CA SER A 95 -15.09 11.73 -3.25
C SER A 95 -14.54 13.15 -3.38
N ASP A 96 -14.84 14.00 -2.39
CA ASP A 96 -14.27 15.35 -2.30
C ASP A 96 -12.77 15.29 -2.00
N GLY A 97 -12.36 14.24 -1.28
CA GLY A 97 -10.97 13.90 -1.04
C GLY A 97 -10.83 12.47 -0.55
N LEU A 98 -9.75 11.81 -0.96
CA LEU A 98 -9.33 10.49 -0.47
C LEU A 98 -7.91 10.58 0.09
N TRP A 99 -7.77 10.09 1.32
CA TRP A 99 -6.49 9.89 1.99
C TRP A 99 -6.25 8.39 2.14
N VAL A 100 -5.03 7.96 1.86
CA VAL A 100 -4.65 6.55 1.92
C VAL A 100 -3.34 6.42 2.66
N CYS A 101 -3.33 5.64 3.73
CA CYS A 101 -2.10 5.14 4.34
C CYS A 101 -1.85 3.73 3.81
N THR A 102 -0.63 3.45 3.36
CA THR A 102 -0.20 2.14 2.85
C THR A 102 1.08 1.74 3.57
N GLY A 103 1.20 0.47 3.95
CA GLY A 103 2.43 -0.01 4.57
C GLY A 103 2.55 -1.53 4.63
N PRO A 104 3.75 -2.03 4.96
CA PRO A 104 4.03 -3.44 5.17
C PRO A 104 3.54 -3.92 6.55
N LEU A 105 3.30 -5.22 6.68
CA LEU A 105 3.06 -5.92 7.95
C LEU A 105 3.89 -7.20 8.05
N TYR A 106 4.28 -7.53 9.27
CA TYR A 106 5.01 -8.74 9.64
C TYR A 106 4.17 -9.54 10.63
N LEU A 107 3.21 -10.29 10.11
CA LEU A 107 2.22 -11.00 10.92
C LEU A 107 2.78 -12.33 11.44
N PRO A 108 2.49 -12.71 12.69
CA PRO A 108 2.92 -13.98 13.24
C PRO A 108 2.13 -15.14 12.61
N ALA A 109 2.81 -16.26 12.40
CA ALA A 109 2.20 -17.53 12.05
C ALA A 109 2.48 -18.57 13.14
N ARG A 110 1.56 -19.51 13.34
CA ARG A 110 1.75 -20.62 14.27
C ARG A 110 2.67 -21.65 13.62
N ASP A 111 3.80 -21.91 14.26
CA ASP A 111 4.71 -22.98 13.84
C ASP A 111 4.07 -24.34 14.15
N ARG A 112 4.11 -25.26 13.18
CA ARG A 112 3.48 -26.58 13.31
C ARG A 112 4.27 -27.54 14.19
N SER A 113 5.55 -27.28 14.42
CA SER A 113 6.44 -28.17 15.18
C SER A 113 6.26 -28.02 16.69
N ASP A 114 6.07 -26.79 17.19
CA ASP A 114 5.93 -26.51 18.63
C ASP A 114 4.64 -25.76 19.00
N GLY A 115 3.83 -25.39 18.01
CA GLY A 115 2.57 -24.69 18.23
C GLY A 115 2.71 -23.24 18.69
N LYS A 116 3.91 -22.65 18.72
CA LYS A 116 4.09 -21.24 19.14
C LYS A 116 3.94 -20.28 17.97
N LEU A 117 3.75 -19.00 18.28
CA LEU A 117 3.65 -17.93 17.30
C LEU A 117 5.03 -17.34 17.03
N TYR A 118 5.40 -17.26 15.75
CA TYR A 118 6.63 -16.64 15.30
C TYR A 118 6.35 -15.67 14.16
N VAL A 119 7.09 -14.56 14.17
CA VAL A 119 7.20 -13.70 12.99
C VAL A 119 8.42 -14.17 12.21
N LYS A 120 8.22 -14.59 10.97
CA LYS A 120 9.28 -15.00 10.06
C LYS A 120 9.07 -14.32 8.71
N TYR A 121 10.12 -13.71 8.19
CA TYR A 121 10.15 -13.10 6.88
C TYR A 121 11.53 -13.27 6.25
N GLU A 122 11.57 -13.27 4.92
CA GLU A 122 12.82 -13.27 4.16
C GLU A 122 13.45 -11.88 4.19
N VAL A 123 14.77 -11.81 4.10
CA VAL A 123 15.52 -10.58 3.80
C VAL A 123 16.30 -10.79 2.51
N ILE A 124 16.28 -9.80 1.62
CA ILE A 124 16.91 -9.89 0.30
C ILE A 124 18.09 -8.92 0.17
N GLY A 125 19.05 -9.28 -0.68
CA GLY A 125 20.20 -8.43 -0.99
C GLY A 125 21.21 -8.29 0.15
N ARG A 126 22.22 -7.43 -0.08
CA ARG A 126 23.28 -7.18 0.91
C ARG A 126 22.82 -6.27 2.04
N ASN A 127 21.81 -5.43 1.76
CA ASN A 127 21.24 -4.53 2.75
C ASN A 127 20.11 -5.18 3.58
N HIS A 128 19.88 -6.48 3.42
CA HIS A 128 18.87 -7.26 4.15
C HIS A 128 17.47 -6.61 4.12
N VAL A 129 17.04 -6.19 2.93
CA VAL A 129 15.71 -5.57 2.75
C VAL A 129 14.63 -6.59 3.11
N SER A 130 13.80 -6.27 4.09
CA SER A 130 12.76 -7.16 4.61
C SER A 130 11.63 -7.36 3.61
N VAL A 131 11.26 -8.63 3.37
CA VAL A 131 10.10 -9.02 2.56
C VAL A 131 8.86 -9.10 3.48
N PRO A 132 7.89 -8.19 3.38
CA PRO A 132 6.72 -8.21 4.26
C PRO A 132 5.87 -9.45 4.04
N THR A 133 5.24 -9.93 5.10
CA THR A 133 4.28 -11.04 5.02
C THR A 133 2.96 -10.60 4.37
N HIS A 134 2.56 -9.34 4.62
CA HIS A 134 1.31 -8.73 4.19
C HIS A 134 1.52 -7.25 3.93
N PHE A 135 0.57 -6.63 3.24
CA PHE A 135 0.47 -5.18 3.10
C PHE A 135 -0.92 -4.71 3.52
N PHE A 136 -1.00 -3.49 4.03
CA PHE A 136 -2.27 -2.85 4.35
C PHE A 136 -2.53 -1.61 3.50
N LYS A 137 -3.81 -1.27 3.35
CA LYS A 137 -4.25 0.09 3.02
C LYS A 137 -5.36 0.51 3.98
N VAL A 138 -5.24 1.70 4.55
CA VAL A 138 -6.32 2.37 5.29
C VAL A 138 -6.73 3.59 4.49
N LEU A 139 -7.99 3.62 4.08
CA LEU A 139 -8.59 4.66 3.25
C LEU A 139 -9.58 5.44 4.11
N VAL A 140 -9.56 6.77 4.01
CA VAL A 140 -10.66 7.63 4.47
C VAL A 140 -11.02 8.63 3.40
N TRP A 141 -12.30 8.89 3.23
CA TRP A 141 -12.78 9.87 2.26
C TRP A 141 -14.03 10.60 2.74
N GLN A 142 -14.33 11.73 2.09
CA GLN A 142 -15.59 12.45 2.21
C GLN A 142 -16.32 12.45 0.87
N THR A 143 -17.65 12.49 0.89
CA THR A 143 -18.49 12.56 -0.33
C THR A 143 -19.43 13.78 -0.35
N ASP A 144 -19.71 14.39 0.80
CA ASP A 144 -20.62 15.52 0.96
C ASP A 144 -20.02 16.67 1.79
N GLY A 145 -18.70 16.68 1.94
CA GLY A 145 -17.96 17.60 2.81
C GLY A 145 -18.27 17.50 4.31
N ARG A 146 -19.12 16.57 4.76
CA ARG A 146 -19.60 16.48 6.15
C ARG A 146 -19.26 15.14 6.80
N HIS A 147 -19.55 14.04 6.11
CA HIS A 147 -19.39 12.71 6.65
C HIS A 147 -18.15 12.03 6.10
N TRP A 148 -17.48 11.27 6.98
CA TRP A 148 -16.35 10.45 6.62
C TRP A 148 -16.78 9.00 6.42
N ASP A 149 -16.11 8.32 5.50
CA ASP A 149 -16.17 6.87 5.38
C ASP A 149 -14.75 6.32 5.48
N MET A 150 -14.62 5.09 5.98
CA MET A 150 -13.35 4.39 6.13
C MET A 150 -13.41 2.98 5.56
N GLU A 151 -12.32 2.55 4.94
CA GLU A 151 -12.07 1.14 4.65
C GLU A 151 -10.64 0.76 5.02
N ALA A 152 -10.46 -0.45 5.57
CA ALA A 152 -9.15 -1.00 5.87
C ALA A 152 -8.99 -2.39 5.24
N TYR A 153 -7.88 -2.60 4.56
CA TYR A 153 -7.57 -3.82 3.83
C TYR A 153 -6.24 -4.40 4.32
N VAL A 154 -6.16 -5.74 4.41
CA VAL A 154 -4.91 -6.48 4.63
C VAL A 154 -4.82 -7.60 3.61
N MET A 155 -3.78 -7.58 2.77
CA MET A 155 -3.56 -8.58 1.72
C MET A 155 -2.23 -9.31 1.95
N PRO A 156 -2.18 -10.65 1.82
CA PRO A 156 -0.94 -11.40 1.92
C PRO A 156 -0.02 -11.06 0.74
N ASN A 157 1.29 -10.98 0.99
CA ASN A 157 2.31 -10.81 -0.05
C ASN A 157 2.57 -12.16 -0.74
N ALA A 158 1.56 -12.65 -1.46
CA ALA A 158 1.54 -13.95 -2.13
C ALA A 158 0.66 -13.86 -3.38
N PRO A 159 0.76 -14.80 -4.34
CA PRO A 159 -0.17 -14.85 -5.46
C PRO A 159 -1.62 -14.97 -4.96
N ILE A 160 -2.51 -14.14 -5.51
CA ILE A 160 -3.95 -14.13 -5.22
C ILE A 160 -4.68 -14.34 -6.54
N ASP A 161 -5.68 -15.23 -6.53
CA ASP A 161 -6.48 -15.53 -7.71
C ASP A 161 -7.21 -14.28 -8.23
N ASP A 162 -7.36 -14.19 -9.55
CA ASP A 162 -7.89 -12.98 -10.20
C ASP A 162 -9.38 -12.75 -9.95
N ASP A 163 -10.13 -13.79 -9.67
CA ASP A 163 -11.55 -13.77 -9.31
C ASP A 163 -11.79 -13.38 -7.84
N LYS A 164 -10.74 -13.37 -7.00
CA LYS A 164 -10.85 -12.96 -5.61
C LYS A 164 -11.12 -11.47 -5.51
N ALA A 165 -12.32 -11.13 -5.04
CA ALA A 165 -12.77 -9.76 -4.82
C ALA A 165 -11.95 -9.05 -3.72
N ILE A 166 -11.61 -7.78 -3.93
CA ILE A 166 -10.79 -7.00 -2.97
C ILE A 166 -11.49 -6.81 -1.62
N GLU A 167 -12.82 -6.78 -1.62
CA GLU A 167 -13.67 -6.64 -0.44
C GLU A 167 -13.48 -7.80 0.55
N SER A 168 -13.07 -8.97 0.06
CA SER A 168 -12.78 -10.13 0.91
C SER A 168 -11.54 -9.94 1.80
N PHE A 169 -10.72 -8.92 1.52
CA PHE A 169 -9.55 -8.54 2.32
C PHE A 169 -9.83 -7.40 3.30
N ARG A 170 -11.09 -6.94 3.42
CA ARG A 170 -11.46 -5.93 4.40
C ARG A 170 -11.30 -6.49 5.81
N VAL A 171 -10.69 -5.70 6.68
CA VAL A 171 -10.51 -6.02 8.09
C VAL A 171 -10.96 -4.83 8.96
N PRO A 172 -11.36 -5.05 10.21
CA PRO A 172 -11.50 -3.97 11.18
C PRO A 172 -10.23 -3.11 11.27
N ILE A 173 -10.38 -1.80 11.46
CA ILE A 173 -9.22 -0.88 11.52
C ILE A 173 -8.27 -1.24 12.67
N ASP A 174 -8.81 -1.69 13.80
CA ASP A 174 -8.04 -2.12 14.97
C ASP A 174 -7.17 -3.35 14.69
N THR A 175 -7.55 -4.20 13.72
CA THR A 175 -6.67 -5.27 13.23
C THR A 175 -5.39 -4.69 12.63
N VAL A 176 -5.50 -3.65 11.81
CA VAL A 176 -4.33 -2.99 11.19
C VAL A 176 -3.52 -2.25 12.24
N GLU A 177 -4.17 -1.48 13.12
CA GLU A 177 -3.49 -0.69 14.16
C GLU A 177 -2.69 -1.57 15.11
N ARG A 178 -3.28 -2.69 15.57
CA ARG A 178 -2.60 -3.66 16.44
C ARG A 178 -1.43 -4.34 15.75
N ALA A 179 -1.58 -4.68 14.47
CA ALA A 179 -0.52 -5.36 13.71
C ALA A 179 0.63 -4.43 13.32
N ALA A 180 0.32 -3.17 12.99
CA ALA A 180 1.31 -2.19 12.56
C ALA A 180 2.00 -1.47 13.72
N GLY A 181 1.40 -1.45 14.91
CA GLY A 181 1.84 -0.61 16.02
C GLY A 181 1.66 0.89 15.72
N LEU A 182 0.68 1.22 14.87
CA LEU A 182 0.39 2.58 14.41
C LEU A 182 -1.08 2.90 14.66
N LEU A 183 -1.40 4.19 14.76
CA LEU A 183 -2.77 4.67 14.87
C LEU A 183 -3.08 5.54 13.67
N PHE A 184 -4.18 5.26 12.99
CA PHE A 184 -4.51 5.92 11.72
C PHE A 184 -5.66 6.90 11.91
N PHE A 185 -5.53 8.10 11.34
CA PHE A 185 -6.58 9.11 11.31
C PHE A 185 -7.17 9.48 12.70
N GLN A 186 -6.36 9.43 13.76
CA GLN A 186 -6.81 9.69 15.15
C GLN A 186 -7.47 11.05 15.38
N ARG A 187 -7.16 12.03 14.53
CA ARG A 187 -7.75 13.37 14.59
C ARG A 187 -9.19 13.42 14.07
N LEU A 188 -9.68 12.35 13.44
CA LEU A 188 -11.07 12.20 13.02
C LEU A 188 -11.85 11.47 14.12
N PRO A 189 -12.77 12.16 14.83
CA PRO A 189 -13.60 11.50 15.84
C PRO A 189 -14.45 10.39 15.23
N ARG A 190 -14.57 9.26 15.92
CA ARG A 190 -15.31 8.08 15.43
C ARG A 190 -16.77 8.38 15.06
N HIS A 191 -17.42 9.33 15.75
CA HIS A 191 -18.80 9.74 15.47
C HIS A 191 -18.99 10.50 14.15
N GLN A 192 -17.90 10.95 13.50
CA GLN A 192 -17.98 11.60 12.19
C GLN A 192 -17.95 10.59 11.04
N PHE A 193 -17.69 9.30 11.34
CA PHE A 193 -17.77 8.25 10.34
C PHE A 193 -19.20 7.81 10.15
N ARG A 194 -19.71 7.98 8.93
CA ARG A 194 -20.98 7.40 8.49
C ARG A 194 -20.86 5.90 8.29
N SER A 195 -19.72 5.43 7.77
CA SER A 195 -19.48 4.00 7.58
C SER A 195 -18.03 3.57 7.78
N ILE A 196 -17.85 2.34 8.25
CA ILE A 196 -16.56 1.64 8.34
C ILE A 196 -16.71 0.30 7.63
N ASN A 197 -15.85 0.05 6.63
CA ASN A 197 -15.89 -1.13 5.76
C ASN A 197 -17.24 -1.35 5.04
N GLY A 198 -17.94 -0.25 4.74
CA GLY A 198 -19.27 -0.28 4.10
C GLY A 198 -20.43 -0.60 5.06
N LYS A 199 -20.18 -0.68 6.38
CA LYS A 199 -21.22 -0.80 7.40
C LYS A 199 -21.44 0.54 8.09
N SER A 200 -22.70 0.95 8.23
CA SER A 200 -23.04 2.16 8.99
C SER A 200 -22.62 2.02 10.45
N VAL A 201 -22.19 3.13 11.06
CA VAL A 201 -21.73 3.23 12.45
C VAL A 201 -22.59 4.20 13.23
#